data_AF-A0A2M9EU34-F1
#
_entry.id   AF-A0A2M9EU34-F1
#
_cell.length_a   1.000
_cell.length_b   1.000
_cell.length_c   1.000
_cell.angle_alpha   90.00
_cell.angle_beta   90.00
_cell.angle_gamma   90.00
#
_symmetry.space_group_name_H-M   'P 1'
#
loop_
_entity.id
_entity.type
_entity.pdbx_description
1 polymer ?
#
loop_
_entity_poly.entity_id
_entity_poly.type
_entity_poly.pdbx_seq_one_letter_code
_entity_poly.pdbx_strand_id
1 'polypeptide(L)'
;MFKLNKRLIASAIAAAVVLPGAASASDLIWAPNTQITFARELIVNDGISLVTPHGLRLDAHPADAPQMATVKAGNVIRFKVTLEDKVVFNENAMRPLADIVGSYVLGAELGGDGVTPLSAGTNGEVVNYSYTTGGSELIFDVRVPGDGKVVTPTEPNGWAISINGLDIKNLVKTIGKDAPGLGGVTAEITAQVWDGSGGRQILSGRQVIAKSKWGVVYSSLDATNKNARIDVVGANSFLCCGQTPTAIEDFNGRARFSPTGEVGGASAAGLTVNDIRRWSPGGVRIDIAKAAAENGGALQYVLNFSGDGTSGTRQAWWNVHTRAVFDIKVMGTNLAAFSNPGGEMFLSRSTTCADADRFPAGVTRALSADKATYNFTLPATVISSLGGTQVTSNPPGPTDVYFCMVSNAKDNVMVVNEKLVGDIGVDYRLATQRLTPPRGQFNLHPLLENGVSMVFQNVNPGKNATAQSFLRLTNNNAFDCPVFIDAKDDAGKHSGTFSYTLAPHASEQFNIDTLETGKDSRGRAVKGALDPNDRGTGKWYVRVTAGCGNFKGSALNRNATNGTVTNLTPEKTIGNQWLTPPVKL
;
A
#
# COMPACT_ATOMS: atom_id res chain seq x y z
N MET A 1 -19.26 -60.04 29.05
CA MET A 1 -19.76 -58.96 29.92
C MET A 1 -18.68 -58.60 30.93
N PHE A 2 -17.90 -57.54 30.65
CA PHE A 2 -16.92 -57.03 31.61
C PHE A 2 -17.64 -56.16 32.65
N LYS A 3 -17.62 -56.61 33.91
CA LYS A 3 -18.14 -55.82 35.05
C LYS A 3 -17.17 -54.68 35.33
N LEU A 4 -17.52 -53.47 34.90
CA LEU A 4 -16.82 -52.24 35.28
C LEU A 4 -16.95 -52.05 36.80
N ASN A 5 -15.80 -51.96 37.46
CA ASN A 5 -15.69 -51.84 38.91
C ASN A 5 -16.18 -50.44 39.35
N LYS A 6 -17.35 -50.37 39.98
CA LYS A 6 -18.01 -49.12 40.42
C LYS A 6 -17.12 -48.22 41.28
N ARG A 7 -16.12 -48.78 41.97
CA ARG A 7 -15.15 -48.00 42.76
C ARG A 7 -14.18 -47.19 41.90
N LEU A 8 -13.79 -47.71 40.72
CA LEU A 8 -12.91 -47.00 39.80
C LEU A 8 -13.60 -45.82 39.12
N ILE A 9 -14.89 -45.97 38.80
CA ILE A 9 -15.72 -44.90 38.23
C ILE A 9 -16.05 -43.86 39.31
N ALA A 10 -16.34 -44.28 40.55
CA ALA A 10 -16.56 -43.34 41.66
C ALA A 10 -15.27 -42.58 42.03
N SER A 11 -14.09 -43.19 41.96
CA SER A 11 -12.82 -42.48 42.16
C SER A 11 -12.44 -41.59 40.99
N ALA A 12 -12.76 -41.97 39.74
CA ALA A 12 -12.56 -41.12 38.57
C ALA A 12 -13.54 -39.93 38.54
N ILE A 13 -14.79 -40.12 38.98
CA ILE A 13 -15.78 -39.04 39.14
C ILE A 13 -15.43 -38.18 40.35
N ALA A 14 -14.96 -38.73 41.48
CA ALA A 14 -14.50 -37.93 42.61
C ALA A 14 -13.20 -37.16 42.29
N ALA A 15 -12.29 -37.73 41.49
CA ALA A 15 -11.11 -37.03 40.98
C ALA A 15 -11.46 -35.98 39.90
N ALA A 16 -12.57 -36.14 39.18
CA ALA A 16 -13.09 -35.13 38.25
C ALA A 16 -13.98 -34.06 38.91
N VAL A 17 -14.58 -34.37 40.07
CA VAL A 17 -15.45 -33.46 40.87
C VAL A 17 -14.63 -32.65 41.88
N VAL A 18 -13.39 -33.05 42.17
CA VAL A 18 -12.39 -32.20 42.84
C VAL A 18 -11.47 -31.60 41.76
N LEU A 19 -12.04 -30.79 40.88
CA LEU A 19 -11.29 -29.76 40.15
C LEU A 19 -11.22 -28.54 41.08
N PRO A 20 -10.12 -28.26 41.80
CA PRO A 20 -9.93 -26.94 42.41
C PRO A 20 -9.60 -25.97 41.28
N GLY A 21 -10.64 -25.50 40.61
CA GLY A 21 -10.50 -24.59 39.49
C GLY A 21 -11.87 -24.25 38.95
N ALA A 22 -12.67 -23.51 39.72
CA ALA A 22 -13.71 -22.70 39.11
C ALA A 22 -13.02 -21.89 38.01
N ALA A 23 -13.49 -22.01 36.76
CA ALA A 23 -12.97 -21.23 35.66
C ALA A 23 -13.04 -19.75 36.07
N SER A 24 -11.87 -19.12 36.21
CA SER A 24 -11.77 -17.69 36.49
C SER A 24 -12.33 -16.93 35.28
N ALA A 25 -13.12 -15.89 35.54
CA ALA A 25 -13.65 -15.00 34.51
C ALA A 25 -12.84 -13.70 34.39
N SER A 26 -11.75 -13.57 35.14
CA SER A 26 -10.86 -12.41 35.15
C SER A 26 -10.34 -12.02 33.77
N ASP A 27 -10.17 -10.73 33.57
CA ASP A 27 -9.73 -10.14 32.31
C ASP A 27 -8.25 -9.77 32.39
N LEU A 28 -7.50 -10.10 31.33
CA LEU A 28 -6.13 -9.63 31.15
C LEU A 28 -6.12 -8.52 30.10
N ILE A 29 -5.93 -7.28 30.52
CA ILE A 29 -6.15 -6.09 29.67
C ILE A 29 -5.00 -5.09 29.75
N TRP A 30 -4.76 -4.39 28.66
CA TRP A 30 -3.78 -3.32 28.62
C TRP A 30 -4.37 -1.98 29.09
N ALA A 31 -3.56 -1.16 29.74
CA ALA A 31 -3.92 0.22 30.04
C ALA A 31 -4.24 0.98 28.73
N PRO A 32 -5.22 1.90 28.72
CA PRO A 32 -5.55 2.67 27.53
C PRO A 32 -4.34 3.39 26.94
N ASN A 33 -4.30 3.49 25.61
CA ASN A 33 -3.24 4.17 24.86
C ASN A 33 -1.84 3.49 24.96
N THR A 34 -1.79 2.20 25.27
CA THR A 34 -0.53 1.43 25.21
C THR A 34 -0.40 0.70 23.87
N GLN A 35 0.70 0.93 23.15
CA GLN A 35 0.93 0.33 21.82
C GLN A 35 1.68 -1.00 21.95
N ILE A 36 1.08 -2.11 21.50
CA ILE A 36 1.70 -3.45 21.58
C ILE A 36 2.17 -3.99 20.21
N THR A 37 2.01 -3.20 19.14
CA THR A 37 2.41 -3.62 17.80
C THR A 37 3.84 -3.17 17.53
N PHE A 38 4.69 -4.10 17.12
CA PHE A 38 6.11 -3.89 16.83
C PHE A 38 6.40 -3.98 15.32
N ALA A 39 7.47 -3.33 14.90
CA ALA A 39 7.94 -3.39 13.51
C ALA A 39 8.52 -4.78 13.22
N ARG A 40 7.87 -5.49 12.31
CA ARG A 40 8.15 -6.89 11.99
C ARG A 40 9.54 -7.09 11.40
N GLU A 41 10.03 -6.13 10.64
CA GLU A 41 11.35 -6.15 10.03
C GLU A 41 12.49 -6.27 11.04
N LEU A 42 12.27 -6.00 12.33
CA LEU A 42 13.30 -6.15 13.35
C LEU A 42 13.50 -7.60 13.78
N ILE A 43 12.56 -8.49 13.47
CA ILE A 43 12.51 -9.82 14.07
C ILE A 43 13.15 -10.81 13.10
N VAL A 44 14.47 -10.73 12.97
CA VAL A 44 15.24 -11.50 11.98
C VAL A 44 15.84 -12.81 12.52
N ASN A 45 15.98 -12.95 13.83
CA ASN A 45 16.47 -14.17 14.47
C ASN A 45 15.93 -14.31 15.90
N ASP A 46 16.07 -15.50 16.49
CA ASP A 46 15.55 -15.81 17.83
C ASP A 46 16.30 -15.11 18.97
N GLY A 47 17.45 -14.47 18.70
CA GLY A 47 18.24 -13.71 19.67
C GLY A 47 17.75 -12.27 19.89
N ILE A 48 16.86 -11.77 19.04
CA ILE A 48 16.29 -10.43 19.20
C ILE A 48 15.22 -10.48 20.28
N SER A 49 15.37 -9.60 21.26
CA SER A 49 14.47 -9.52 22.39
C SER A 49 13.61 -8.26 22.31
N LEU A 50 12.35 -8.38 22.70
CA LEU A 50 11.39 -7.28 22.73
C LEU A 50 10.95 -7.03 24.17
N VAL A 51 10.85 -5.75 24.52
CA VAL A 51 10.28 -5.32 25.80
C VAL A 51 8.85 -4.83 25.56
N THR A 52 7.87 -5.50 26.17
CA THR A 52 6.47 -5.07 26.06
C THR A 52 6.24 -3.72 26.77
N PRO A 53 5.17 -2.97 26.43
CA PRO A 53 4.79 -1.75 27.15
C PRO A 53 4.50 -2.03 28.64
N HIS A 54 4.34 -0.96 29.43
CA HIS A 54 3.87 -1.10 30.80
C HIS A 54 2.34 -1.08 30.85
N GLY A 55 1.77 -1.63 31.93
CA GLY A 55 0.34 -1.51 32.20
C GLY A 55 -0.51 -2.66 31.67
N LEU A 56 0.04 -3.87 31.55
CA LEU A 56 -0.78 -5.07 31.35
C LEU A 56 -1.34 -5.50 32.71
N ARG A 57 -2.67 -5.47 32.87
CA ARG A 57 -3.35 -5.65 34.14
C ARG A 57 -4.20 -6.92 34.15
N LEU A 58 -4.15 -7.64 35.26
CA LEU A 58 -5.05 -8.74 35.55
C LEU A 58 -6.14 -8.22 36.51
N ASP A 59 -7.38 -8.20 36.03
CA ASP A 59 -8.52 -7.59 36.70
C ASP A 59 -9.52 -8.69 37.04
N ALA A 60 -9.98 -8.74 38.29
CA ALA A 60 -10.99 -9.71 38.68
C ALA A 60 -12.37 -9.33 38.14
N HIS A 61 -13.08 -10.30 37.59
CA HIS A 61 -14.47 -10.11 37.17
C HIS A 61 -15.39 -10.28 38.40
N PRO A 62 -16.60 -9.68 38.45
CA PRO A 62 -17.57 -9.91 39.52
C PRO A 62 -17.84 -11.38 39.85
N ALA A 63 -17.67 -12.28 38.88
CA ALA A 63 -17.83 -13.72 39.07
C ALA A 63 -16.69 -14.37 39.89
N ASP A 64 -15.54 -13.70 40.04
CA ASP A 64 -14.37 -14.17 40.78
C ASP A 64 -14.43 -13.79 42.28
N ALA A 65 -15.47 -13.08 42.71
CA ALA A 65 -15.63 -12.64 44.10
C ALA A 65 -15.54 -13.78 45.13
N PRO A 66 -16.13 -14.98 44.91
CA PRO A 66 -15.96 -16.11 45.82
C PRO A 66 -14.51 -16.57 45.98
N GLN A 67 -13.71 -16.55 44.90
CA GLN A 67 -12.31 -16.95 44.89
C GLN A 67 -11.45 -15.87 45.54
N MET A 68 -11.68 -14.60 45.21
CA MET A 68 -10.97 -13.45 45.76
C MET A 68 -11.16 -13.30 47.27
N ALA A 69 -12.37 -13.56 47.79
CA ALA A 69 -12.68 -13.51 49.23
C ALA A 69 -11.83 -14.47 50.09
N THR A 70 -11.15 -15.42 49.45
CA THR A 70 -10.31 -16.40 50.13
C THR A 70 -8.88 -15.95 50.34
N VAL A 71 -8.47 -14.86 49.69
CA VAL A 71 -7.18 -14.22 49.91
C VAL A 71 -7.26 -13.38 51.18
N LYS A 72 -6.32 -13.60 52.09
CA LYS A 72 -6.15 -12.83 53.32
C LYS A 72 -4.85 -12.04 53.32
N ALA A 73 -4.86 -10.90 54.01
CA ALA A 73 -3.65 -10.12 54.25
C ALA A 73 -2.52 -11.02 54.79
N GLY A 74 -1.32 -10.89 54.22
CA GLY A 74 -0.16 -11.70 54.55
C GLY A 74 -0.10 -13.07 53.85
N ASN A 75 -1.14 -13.48 53.10
CA ASN A 75 -1.04 -14.63 52.20
C ASN A 75 0.01 -14.39 51.12
N VAL A 76 0.61 -15.48 50.64
CA VAL A 76 1.51 -15.45 49.50
C VAL A 76 0.71 -15.84 48.26
N ILE A 77 0.67 -14.96 47.27
CA ILE A 77 0.05 -15.20 45.97
C ILE A 77 1.15 -15.52 44.97
N ARG A 78 1.08 -16.71 44.38
CA ARG A 78 1.91 -17.10 43.26
C ARG A 78 1.30 -16.61 41.97
N PHE A 79 2.03 -15.75 41.29
CA PHE A 79 1.74 -15.38 39.91
C PHE A 79 2.60 -16.22 38.97
N LYS A 80 1.96 -16.71 37.93
CA LYS A 80 2.61 -17.45 36.86
C LYS A 80 2.23 -16.83 35.53
N VAL A 81 3.22 -16.28 34.83
CA VAL A 81 3.08 -15.72 33.47
C VAL A 81 3.62 -16.76 32.50
N THR A 82 2.75 -17.33 31.68
CA THR A 82 3.10 -18.35 30.67
C THR A 82 3.04 -17.72 29.29
N LEU A 83 4.12 -17.85 28.52
CA LEU A 83 4.20 -17.44 27.12
C LEU A 83 3.85 -18.62 26.21
N GLU A 84 3.06 -18.36 25.17
CA GLU A 84 2.67 -19.37 24.19
C GLU A 84 3.61 -19.40 22.97
N ASP A 85 3.33 -20.32 22.05
CA ASP A 85 3.98 -20.41 20.73
C ASP A 85 5.51 -20.53 20.77
N LYS A 86 6.02 -21.11 21.87
CA LYS A 86 7.47 -21.29 22.15
C LYS A 86 8.23 -19.98 22.32
N VAL A 87 7.55 -18.85 22.47
CA VAL A 87 8.17 -17.60 22.92
C VAL A 87 8.66 -17.82 24.35
N VAL A 88 9.83 -17.29 24.67
CA VAL A 88 10.45 -17.46 25.99
C VAL A 88 10.89 -16.11 26.53
N PHE A 89 10.96 -15.99 27.85
CA PHE A 89 11.56 -14.84 28.50
C PHE A 89 13.05 -14.76 28.18
N ASN A 90 13.54 -13.54 28.03
CA ASN A 90 14.97 -13.33 27.85
C ASN A 90 15.69 -13.40 29.20
N GLU A 91 16.27 -14.55 29.52
CA GLU A 91 17.07 -14.72 30.75
C GLU A 91 18.37 -13.91 30.76
N ASN A 92 18.86 -13.51 29.58
CA ASN A 92 20.00 -12.60 29.40
C ASN A 92 19.51 -11.16 29.11
N ALA A 93 18.30 -10.83 29.60
CA ALA A 93 17.74 -9.50 29.50
C ALA A 93 18.75 -8.46 29.98
N MET A 94 18.70 -7.28 29.36
CA MET A 94 19.48 -6.13 29.82
C MET A 94 19.08 -5.69 31.24
N ARG A 95 17.94 -6.17 31.74
CA ARG A 95 17.45 -5.95 33.10
C ARG A 95 17.51 -7.26 33.91
N PRO A 96 18.11 -7.24 35.11
CA PRO A 96 17.99 -8.33 36.07
C PRO A 96 16.52 -8.71 36.34
N LEU A 97 16.24 -9.99 36.53
CA LEU A 97 14.88 -10.47 36.80
C LEU A 97 14.25 -9.80 38.05
N ALA A 98 15.07 -9.51 39.07
CA ALA A 98 14.65 -8.78 40.26
C ALA A 98 14.08 -7.40 39.92
N ASP A 99 14.69 -6.69 38.97
CA ASP A 99 14.25 -5.36 38.54
C ASP A 99 12.97 -5.45 37.70
N ILE A 100 12.80 -6.52 36.93
CA ILE A 100 11.59 -6.77 36.15
C ILE A 100 10.42 -6.99 37.11
N VAL A 101 10.50 -8.00 37.98
CA VAL A 101 9.43 -8.32 38.94
C VAL A 101 9.21 -7.19 39.95
N GLY A 102 10.29 -6.59 40.45
CA GLY A 102 10.23 -5.46 41.37
C GLY A 102 9.56 -4.22 40.77
N SER A 103 9.54 -4.07 39.45
CA SER A 103 8.84 -2.97 38.79
C SER A 103 7.32 -3.16 38.67
N TYR A 104 6.80 -4.35 38.95
CA TYR A 104 5.36 -4.61 38.93
C TYR A 104 4.66 -3.94 40.10
N VAL A 105 3.34 -3.80 40.01
CA VAL A 105 2.55 -3.05 40.99
C VAL A 105 1.28 -3.83 41.34
N LEU A 106 1.01 -4.01 42.63
CA LEU A 106 -0.24 -4.57 43.12
C LEU A 106 -1.33 -3.50 43.15
N GLY A 107 -2.54 -3.86 42.72
CA GLY A 107 -3.70 -2.98 42.78
C GLY A 107 -4.63 -3.29 43.95
N ALA A 108 -5.74 -2.57 44.00
CA ALA A 108 -6.66 -2.54 45.14
C ALA A 108 -7.35 -3.89 45.41
N GLU A 109 -7.42 -4.79 44.42
CA GLU A 109 -8.06 -6.11 44.57
C GLU A 109 -7.29 -7.04 45.49
N LEU A 110 -5.98 -6.78 45.70
CA LEU A 110 -5.11 -7.50 46.62
C LEU A 110 -4.56 -6.59 47.73
N GLY A 111 -5.22 -5.44 47.94
CA GLY A 111 -4.85 -4.46 48.98
C GLY A 111 -3.70 -3.53 48.61
N GLY A 112 -3.24 -3.53 47.36
CA GLY A 112 -2.20 -2.62 46.89
C GLY A 112 -2.73 -1.23 46.52
N ASP A 113 -1.84 -0.25 46.47
CA ASP A 113 -2.16 1.14 46.12
C ASP A 113 -2.21 1.41 44.61
N GLY A 114 -1.80 0.46 43.76
CA GLY A 114 -1.78 0.57 42.30
C GLY A 114 -0.72 1.46 41.68
N VAL A 115 0.18 2.05 42.47
CA VAL A 115 1.23 2.95 41.98
C VAL A 115 2.63 2.61 42.49
N THR A 116 2.76 2.06 43.69
CA THR A 116 4.05 1.76 44.31
C THR A 116 4.60 0.43 43.81
N PRO A 117 5.80 0.39 43.21
CA PRO A 117 6.42 -0.84 42.74
C PRO A 117 6.70 -1.83 43.89
N LEU A 118 6.66 -3.12 43.57
CA LEU A 118 6.95 -4.20 44.52
C LEU A 118 8.36 -4.13 45.11
N SER A 119 9.32 -3.52 44.41
CA SER A 119 10.68 -3.30 44.92
C SER A 119 10.74 -2.40 46.16
N ALA A 120 9.71 -1.60 46.43
CA ALA A 120 9.62 -0.77 47.64
C ALA A 120 9.25 -1.58 48.89
N GLY A 121 8.69 -2.79 48.74
CA GLY A 121 8.31 -3.69 49.84
C GLY A 121 7.10 -3.24 50.69
N THR A 122 6.67 -1.99 50.60
CA THR A 122 5.53 -1.45 51.35
C THR A 122 4.17 -1.78 50.75
N ASN A 123 4.14 -2.21 49.49
CA ASN A 123 2.92 -2.45 48.69
C ASN A 123 2.79 -3.93 48.28
N GLY A 124 3.24 -4.81 49.17
CA GLY A 124 3.47 -6.23 48.90
C GLY A 124 4.96 -6.55 48.75
N GLU A 125 5.35 -7.71 49.27
CA GLU A 125 6.74 -8.16 49.34
C GLU A 125 6.96 -9.31 48.36
N VAL A 126 7.95 -9.18 47.46
CA VAL A 126 8.35 -10.29 46.58
C VAL A 126 9.16 -11.29 47.40
N VAL A 127 8.62 -12.48 47.60
CA VAL A 127 9.22 -13.54 48.41
C VAL A 127 10.11 -14.46 47.57
N ASN A 128 9.74 -14.65 46.30
CA ASN A 128 10.44 -15.54 45.38
C ASN A 128 10.17 -15.13 43.94
N TYR A 129 11.13 -15.39 43.04
CA TYR A 129 10.96 -15.20 41.61
C TYR A 129 11.94 -16.09 40.82
N SER A 130 11.47 -16.68 39.74
CA SER A 130 12.29 -17.51 38.86
C SER A 130 11.67 -17.67 37.48
N TYR A 131 12.51 -18.04 36.51
CA TYR A 131 12.04 -18.61 35.25
C TYR A 131 12.01 -20.14 35.37
N THR A 132 11.07 -20.79 34.67
CA THR A 132 11.09 -22.24 34.53
C THR A 132 12.23 -22.71 33.63
N THR A 133 12.58 -23.99 33.72
CA THR A 133 13.56 -24.61 32.82
C THR A 133 13.10 -24.46 31.36
N GLY A 134 13.88 -23.76 30.54
CA GLY A 134 13.52 -23.41 29.16
C GLY A 134 12.85 -22.05 28.98
N GLY A 135 12.55 -21.32 30.07
CA GLY A 135 12.19 -19.90 30.04
C GLY A 135 10.79 -19.57 29.51
N SER A 136 9.89 -20.54 29.37
CA SER A 136 8.52 -20.29 28.88
C SER A 136 7.60 -19.70 29.95
N GLU A 137 7.98 -19.78 31.23
CA GLU A 137 7.16 -19.31 32.34
C GLU A 137 7.99 -18.47 33.31
N LEU A 138 7.43 -17.34 33.73
CA LEU A 138 7.92 -16.52 34.82
C LEU A 138 7.02 -16.77 36.03
N ILE A 139 7.62 -17.19 37.14
CA ILE A 139 6.94 -17.43 38.41
C ILE A 139 7.45 -16.42 39.42
N PHE A 140 6.55 -15.76 40.13
CA PHE A 140 6.90 -14.92 41.26
C PHE A 140 5.83 -14.97 42.35
N ASP A 141 6.29 -14.91 43.59
CA ASP A 141 5.47 -15.04 44.78
C ASP A 141 5.43 -13.70 45.50
N VAL A 142 4.24 -13.16 45.74
CA VAL A 142 4.05 -11.86 46.39
C VAL A 142 3.23 -12.04 47.66
N ARG A 143 3.76 -11.58 48.78
CA ARG A 143 2.99 -11.46 50.03
C ARG A 143 2.09 -10.24 49.92
N VAL A 144 0.78 -10.45 49.92
CA VAL A 144 -0.20 -9.37 49.70
C VAL A 144 -0.49 -8.59 50.99
N PRO A 145 -0.64 -7.26 50.92
CA PRO A 145 -0.87 -6.41 52.10
C PRO A 145 -2.31 -6.42 52.61
N GLY A 146 -3.30 -6.81 51.81
CA GLY A 146 -4.72 -6.78 52.18
C GLY A 146 -5.50 -8.04 51.83
N ASP A 147 -6.75 -8.08 52.31
CA ASP A 147 -7.73 -9.11 51.94
C ASP A 147 -8.15 -8.94 50.48
N GLY A 148 -8.38 -10.06 49.79
CA GLY A 148 -8.82 -10.05 48.41
C GLY A 148 -10.26 -9.56 48.27
N LYS A 149 -10.49 -8.65 47.32
CA LYS A 149 -11.82 -8.15 46.95
C LYS A 149 -11.91 -7.97 45.45
N VAL A 150 -13.11 -8.16 44.90
CA VAL A 150 -13.43 -7.65 43.56
C VAL A 150 -13.91 -6.22 43.72
N VAL A 151 -13.33 -5.33 42.94
CA VAL A 151 -13.62 -3.90 42.97
C VAL A 151 -14.39 -3.51 41.72
N THR A 152 -15.12 -2.40 41.77
CA THR A 152 -15.80 -1.91 40.58
C THR A 152 -14.78 -1.36 39.57
N PRO A 153 -15.01 -1.45 38.25
CA PRO A 153 -14.11 -0.87 37.24
C PRO A 153 -13.85 0.64 37.38
N THR A 154 -14.68 1.33 38.17
CA THR A 154 -14.57 2.76 38.48
C THR A 154 -13.69 3.05 39.70
N GLU A 155 -13.33 2.06 40.51
CA GLU A 155 -12.37 2.25 41.60
C GLU A 155 -10.98 2.55 41.03
N PRO A 156 -10.31 3.62 41.49
CA PRO A 156 -8.92 3.86 41.13
C PRO A 156 -8.09 2.62 41.45
N ASN A 157 -7.30 2.16 40.48
CA ASN A 157 -6.42 1.02 40.65
C ASN A 157 -7.11 -0.32 40.90
N GLY A 158 -8.31 -0.47 40.34
CA GLY A 158 -9.16 -1.64 40.50
C GLY A 158 -8.72 -2.89 39.73
N TRP A 159 -7.51 -3.38 40.02
CA TRP A 159 -6.93 -4.59 39.44
C TRP A 159 -6.13 -5.35 40.50
N ALA A 160 -5.80 -6.61 40.24
CA ALA A 160 -4.99 -7.43 41.13
C ALA A 160 -3.51 -7.09 41.00
N ILE A 161 -3.00 -7.09 39.77
CA ILE A 161 -1.60 -6.80 39.46
C ILE A 161 -1.46 -6.14 38.09
N SER A 162 -0.51 -5.20 37.99
CA SER A 162 -0.06 -4.60 36.74
C SER A 162 1.38 -5.00 36.45
N ILE A 163 1.59 -5.65 35.30
CA ILE A 163 2.90 -5.98 34.75
C ILE A 163 3.45 -4.79 33.98
N ASN A 164 4.66 -4.36 34.36
CA ASN A 164 5.35 -3.21 33.80
C ASN A 164 6.46 -3.64 32.82
N GLY A 165 6.03 -4.32 31.75
CA GLY A 165 6.89 -4.80 30.67
C GLY A 165 7.47 -6.19 30.93
N LEU A 166 7.61 -6.96 29.85
CA LEU A 166 8.23 -8.28 29.79
C LEU A 166 9.33 -8.25 28.73
N ASP A 167 10.48 -8.87 29.00
CA ASP A 167 11.53 -9.08 28.00
C ASP A 167 11.42 -10.49 27.41
N ILE A 168 11.12 -10.58 26.11
CA ILE A 168 10.78 -11.84 25.42
C ILE A 168 11.61 -12.04 24.15
N LYS A 169 11.98 -13.29 23.84
CA LYS A 169 12.80 -13.71 22.68
C LYS A 169 12.19 -14.92 21.94
N ASN A 170 12.87 -15.44 20.91
CA ASN A 170 12.38 -16.54 20.04
C ASN A 170 11.13 -16.20 19.24
N LEU A 171 11.10 -14.98 18.69
CA LEU A 171 9.92 -14.36 18.09
C LEU A 171 9.73 -14.68 16.61
N VAL A 172 10.74 -15.26 15.93
CA VAL A 172 10.71 -15.52 14.49
C VAL A 172 9.60 -16.49 14.13
N LYS A 173 9.36 -17.50 14.99
CA LYS A 173 8.37 -18.56 14.76
C LYS A 173 6.93 -18.06 14.82
N THR A 174 6.68 -17.03 15.61
CA THR A 174 5.34 -16.55 15.94
C THR A 174 5.00 -15.28 15.17
N ILE A 175 5.86 -14.27 15.25
CA ILE A 175 5.58 -12.93 14.71
C ILE A 175 6.52 -12.53 13.56
N GLY A 176 7.54 -13.34 13.25
CA GLY A 176 8.50 -13.10 12.17
C GLY A 176 8.12 -13.67 10.79
N LYS A 177 7.16 -14.60 10.68
CA LYS A 177 6.79 -15.24 9.39
C LYS A 177 5.87 -14.42 8.51
N ASP A 178 6.03 -14.56 7.18
CA ASP A 178 5.30 -13.87 6.09
C ASP A 178 3.81 -14.19 5.99
N ALA A 179 3.18 -14.63 7.07
CA ALA A 179 1.77 -14.94 7.09
C ALA A 179 0.93 -13.67 6.85
N PRO A 180 -0.13 -13.73 6.01
CA PRO A 180 -1.11 -12.66 5.88
C PRO A 180 -1.83 -12.44 7.21
N GLY A 181 -1.41 -11.43 7.98
CA GLY A 181 -1.97 -11.12 9.29
C GLY A 181 -0.95 -10.50 10.24
N LEU A 182 -1.41 -9.94 11.35
CA LEU A 182 -0.54 -9.59 12.48
C LEU A 182 -0.21 -10.89 13.20
N GLY A 183 1.07 -11.29 13.23
CA GLY A 183 1.50 -12.34 14.16
C GLY A 183 1.33 -11.81 15.59
N GLY A 184 0.89 -12.66 16.52
CA GLY A 184 0.65 -12.27 17.92
C GLY A 184 1.40 -13.16 18.90
N VAL A 185 1.94 -12.59 19.97
CA VAL A 185 2.41 -13.33 21.14
C VAL A 185 1.32 -13.31 22.19
N THR A 186 0.88 -14.48 22.62
CA THR A 186 -0.10 -14.63 23.69
C THR A 186 0.59 -14.91 25.01
N ALA A 187 0.09 -14.29 26.07
CA ALA A 187 0.44 -14.65 27.44
C ALA A 187 -0.81 -14.99 28.23
N GLU A 188 -0.66 -15.95 29.13
CA GLU A 188 -1.62 -16.26 30.19
C GLU A 188 -0.99 -15.88 31.53
N ILE A 189 -1.73 -15.20 32.38
CA ILE A 189 -1.35 -14.95 33.77
C ILE A 189 -2.33 -15.69 34.66
N THR A 190 -1.80 -16.54 35.53
CA THR A 190 -2.59 -17.15 36.62
C THR A 190 -2.10 -16.63 37.96
N ALA A 191 -3.04 -16.40 38.88
CA ALA A 191 -2.75 -16.06 40.27
C ALA A 191 -3.33 -17.15 41.17
N GLN A 192 -2.55 -17.62 42.15
CA GLN A 192 -2.92 -18.71 43.04
C GLN A 192 -2.52 -18.40 44.47
N VAL A 193 -3.38 -18.69 45.45
CA VAL A 193 -2.99 -18.64 46.86
C VAL A 193 -2.04 -19.81 47.11
N TRP A 194 -0.78 -19.53 47.44
CA TRP A 194 0.28 -20.53 47.51
C TRP A 194 0.52 -21.04 48.93
N ASP A 195 0.38 -22.35 49.12
CA ASP A 195 0.62 -23.06 50.39
C ASP A 195 1.83 -24.01 50.34
N GLY A 196 2.57 -24.03 49.23
CA GLY A 196 3.70 -24.93 49.00
C GLY A 196 3.38 -26.18 48.18
N SER A 197 2.11 -26.51 47.88
CA SER A 197 1.73 -27.81 47.32
C SER A 197 0.68 -27.78 46.19
N GLY A 198 0.66 -26.73 45.37
CA GLY A 198 -0.25 -26.61 44.22
C GLY A 198 -1.51 -25.79 44.50
N GLY A 199 -1.33 -24.74 45.31
CA GLY A 199 -2.37 -23.87 45.85
C GLY A 199 -3.54 -23.47 44.93
N ARG A 200 -4.63 -22.98 45.53
CA ARG A 200 -5.88 -22.71 44.79
C ARG A 200 -5.73 -21.52 43.85
N GLN A 201 -6.02 -21.72 42.57
CA GLN A 201 -6.14 -20.64 41.58
C GLN A 201 -7.29 -19.69 41.93
N ILE A 202 -6.99 -18.39 41.93
CA ILE A 202 -7.94 -17.32 42.20
C ILE A 202 -8.28 -16.52 40.96
N LEU A 203 -7.30 -16.29 40.07
CA LEU A 203 -7.47 -15.54 38.81
C LEU A 203 -6.73 -16.24 37.67
N SER A 204 -7.26 -16.14 36.45
CA SER A 204 -6.56 -16.45 35.20
C SER A 204 -7.09 -15.60 34.06
N GLY A 205 -6.18 -14.92 33.36
CA GLY A 205 -6.52 -14.14 32.19
C GLY A 205 -5.52 -14.39 31.07
N ARG A 206 -6.00 -14.32 29.82
CA ARG A 206 -5.23 -14.58 28.60
C ARG A 206 -5.37 -13.42 27.64
N GLN A 207 -4.25 -12.97 27.06
CA GLN A 207 -4.22 -11.79 26.19
C GLN A 207 -3.09 -11.86 25.17
N VAL A 208 -3.31 -11.25 24.01
CA VAL A 208 -2.23 -10.96 23.06
C VAL A 208 -1.42 -9.78 23.58
N ILE A 209 -0.17 -10.03 23.95
CA ILE A 209 0.72 -9.04 24.60
C ILE A 209 1.69 -8.37 23.63
N ALA A 210 1.84 -8.90 22.43
CA ALA A 210 2.60 -8.28 21.36
C ALA A 210 2.02 -8.67 20.00
N LYS A 211 1.99 -7.72 19.06
CA LYS A 211 1.60 -7.94 17.66
C LYS A 211 2.74 -7.50 16.76
N SER A 212 2.82 -7.97 15.52
CA SER A 212 3.78 -7.45 14.53
C SER A 212 3.11 -6.90 13.29
N LYS A 213 3.66 -5.82 12.74
CA LYS A 213 3.25 -5.21 11.46
C LYS A 213 4.50 -4.78 10.70
N TRP A 214 4.47 -4.84 9.36
CA TRP A 214 5.52 -4.22 8.55
C TRP A 214 5.61 -2.74 8.90
N GLY A 215 6.77 -2.27 9.29
CA GLY A 215 6.99 -0.92 9.80
C GLY A 215 7.10 0.13 8.71
N VAL A 216 7.39 -0.24 7.46
CA VAL A 216 7.33 0.67 6.29
C VAL A 216 6.12 0.30 5.44
N VAL A 217 5.36 1.31 5.03
CA VAL A 217 4.18 1.18 4.15
C VAL A 217 4.28 2.13 2.97
N TYR A 218 3.65 1.72 1.88
CA TYR A 218 3.62 2.47 0.63
C TYR A 218 2.18 2.72 0.21
N SER A 219 1.90 3.91 -0.32
CA SER A 219 0.58 4.24 -0.88
C SER A 219 0.71 5.08 -2.14
N SER A 220 -0.25 4.97 -3.05
CA SER A 220 -0.25 5.76 -4.29
C SER A 220 -0.62 7.22 -3.98
N LEU A 221 0.02 8.15 -4.67
CA LEU A 221 -0.37 9.55 -4.71
C LEU A 221 -0.94 9.86 -6.08
N ASP A 222 -2.12 10.46 -6.09
CA ASP A 222 -2.79 10.87 -7.32
C ASP A 222 -2.02 11.98 -8.04
N ALA A 223 -2.09 11.98 -9.37
CA ALA A 223 -1.71 13.15 -10.16
C ALA A 223 -2.63 14.33 -9.82
N THR A 224 -2.06 15.51 -9.56
CA THR A 224 -2.84 16.75 -9.36
C THR A 224 -3.63 17.11 -10.63
N ASN A 225 -3.10 16.77 -11.80
CA ASN A 225 -3.72 17.06 -13.08
C ASN A 225 -4.02 15.77 -13.88
N LYS A 226 -5.15 15.13 -13.54
CA LYS A 226 -5.65 13.91 -14.22
C LYS A 226 -6.16 14.17 -15.64
N ASN A 227 -6.25 15.44 -16.05
CA ASN A 227 -6.68 15.81 -17.38
C ASN A 227 -5.50 16.02 -18.33
N ALA A 228 -4.26 16.03 -17.84
CA ALA A 228 -3.11 16.22 -18.70
C ALA A 228 -3.01 15.13 -19.78
N ARG A 229 -2.79 15.54 -21.04
CA ARG A 229 -2.70 14.66 -22.22
C ARG A 229 -1.51 15.06 -23.09
N ILE A 230 -1.04 14.16 -23.96
CA ILE A 230 -0.09 14.50 -25.03
C ILE A 230 -0.81 15.44 -25.99
N ASP A 231 -0.29 16.65 -26.16
CA ASP A 231 -0.87 17.63 -27.09
C ASP A 231 -0.42 17.31 -28.52
N VAL A 232 -1.39 17.32 -29.44
CA VAL A 232 -1.23 16.81 -30.80
C VAL A 232 -1.42 17.82 -31.93
N VAL A 233 -1.27 19.11 -31.63
CA VAL A 233 -1.38 20.18 -32.64
C VAL A 233 -0.10 20.30 -33.46
N GLY A 234 -0.26 20.39 -34.79
CA GLY A 234 0.82 20.63 -35.74
C GLY A 234 1.38 22.04 -35.64
N ALA A 235 2.71 22.13 -35.51
CA ALA A 235 3.43 23.39 -35.60
C ALA A 235 3.15 24.04 -36.95
N ASN A 236 2.65 25.27 -36.90
CA ASN A 236 2.97 26.33 -37.85
C ASN A 236 2.81 27.63 -37.05
N SER A 237 3.95 28.20 -36.65
CA SER A 237 4.11 29.40 -35.80
C SER A 237 3.50 29.29 -34.39
N PHE A 238 4.35 29.06 -33.38
CA PHE A 238 3.93 29.06 -31.99
C PHE A 238 4.72 30.07 -31.17
N LEU A 239 4.04 31.12 -30.72
CA LEU A 239 4.52 32.04 -29.70
C LEU A 239 4.07 31.49 -28.33
N CYS A 240 4.80 30.51 -27.81
CA CYS A 240 4.52 30.05 -26.45
C CYS A 240 4.83 31.19 -25.46
N CYS A 241 3.99 31.34 -24.43
CA CYS A 241 4.37 32.05 -23.21
C CYS A 241 4.70 33.55 -23.36
N GLY A 242 4.27 34.21 -24.44
CA GLY A 242 4.57 35.64 -24.69
C GLY A 242 6.02 35.94 -25.10
N GLN A 243 6.78 34.93 -25.56
CA GLN A 243 8.16 35.12 -26.05
C GLN A 243 8.20 35.87 -27.40
N THR A 244 9.30 36.57 -27.73
CA THR A 244 9.51 37.17 -29.06
C THR A 244 9.72 36.10 -30.15
N PRO A 245 9.35 36.34 -31.42
CA PRO A 245 9.39 35.35 -32.53
C PRO A 245 10.76 34.77 -32.90
N THR A 246 11.83 35.15 -32.21
CA THR A 246 13.21 34.73 -32.50
C THR A 246 13.62 33.41 -31.82
N ALA A 247 12.79 32.88 -30.91
CA ALA A 247 12.99 31.59 -30.25
C ALA A 247 11.87 30.59 -30.64
N ILE A 248 11.53 30.51 -31.93
CA ILE A 248 10.63 29.48 -32.45
C ILE A 248 11.37 28.15 -32.34
N GLU A 249 11.02 27.36 -31.33
CA GLU A 249 11.43 25.96 -31.26
C GLU A 249 10.39 25.13 -32.04
N ASP A 250 10.84 24.48 -33.12
CA ASP A 250 10.00 23.63 -33.95
C ASP A 250 9.60 22.37 -33.16
N PHE A 251 8.35 22.34 -32.69
CA PHE A 251 7.80 21.18 -32.00
C PHE A 251 7.00 20.31 -32.96
N ASN A 252 7.44 19.08 -33.18
CA ASN A 252 6.58 18.08 -33.79
C ASN A 252 5.40 17.75 -32.84
N GLY A 253 4.22 17.55 -33.43
CA GLY A 253 2.91 17.51 -32.75
C GLY A 253 2.67 16.30 -31.84
N ARG A 254 3.67 15.77 -31.14
CA ARG A 254 3.54 14.77 -30.06
C ARG A 254 4.61 14.93 -28.98
N ALA A 255 5.20 16.12 -28.89
CA ALA A 255 6.33 16.39 -28.02
C ALA A 255 5.97 17.25 -26.79
N ARG A 256 4.68 17.59 -26.61
CA ARG A 256 4.18 18.50 -25.58
C ARG A 256 3.02 17.89 -24.81
N PHE A 257 2.75 18.46 -23.65
CA PHE A 257 1.60 18.13 -22.82
C PHE A 257 0.62 19.30 -22.79
N SER A 258 -0.67 18.98 -22.86
CA SER A 258 -1.77 19.90 -22.63
C SER A 258 -2.19 19.75 -21.17
N PRO A 259 -1.95 20.74 -20.30
CA PRO A 259 -2.36 20.67 -18.90
C PRO A 259 -3.89 20.64 -18.76
N THR A 260 -4.65 21.24 -19.68
CA THR A 260 -6.12 21.23 -19.60
C THR A 260 -6.75 19.95 -20.13
N GLY A 261 -5.98 19.14 -20.87
CA GLY A 261 -6.50 18.00 -21.60
C GLY A 261 -7.21 18.37 -22.90
N GLU A 262 -7.19 19.64 -23.30
CA GLU A 262 -7.79 20.12 -24.56
C GLU A 262 -6.77 20.11 -25.70
N VAL A 263 -7.22 19.79 -26.91
CA VAL A 263 -6.37 19.79 -28.12
C VAL A 263 -5.86 21.21 -28.34
N GLY A 264 -4.54 21.38 -28.37
CA GLY A 264 -3.90 22.70 -28.42
C GLY A 264 -3.82 23.42 -27.08
N GLY A 265 -4.20 22.78 -25.97
CA GLY A 265 -4.14 23.35 -24.63
C GLY A 265 -2.73 23.69 -24.16
N ALA A 266 -1.68 23.17 -24.80
CA ALA A 266 -0.31 23.69 -24.61
C ALA A 266 -0.14 25.15 -25.10
N SER A 267 -1.14 25.68 -25.82
CA SER A 267 -1.17 27.04 -26.36
C SER A 267 -1.98 28.02 -25.53
N ALA A 268 -2.51 27.58 -24.38
CA ALA A 268 -3.27 28.45 -23.50
C ALA A 268 -2.38 29.59 -22.97
N ALA A 269 -2.95 30.80 -22.89
CA ALA A 269 -2.25 31.97 -22.37
C ALA A 269 -1.81 31.75 -20.91
N GLY A 270 -0.64 32.27 -20.54
CA GLY A 270 -0.10 32.18 -19.18
C GLY A 270 0.68 30.89 -18.86
N LEU A 271 0.75 29.94 -19.79
CA LEU A 271 1.65 28.78 -19.66
C LEU A 271 3.09 29.15 -19.99
N THR A 272 4.04 28.45 -19.37
CA THR A 272 5.48 28.49 -19.63
C THR A 272 5.93 27.26 -20.43
N VAL A 273 7.16 27.30 -20.97
CA VAL A 273 7.78 26.13 -21.64
C VAL A 273 7.85 24.92 -20.70
N ASN A 274 8.02 25.15 -19.40
CA ASN A 274 8.05 24.08 -18.42
C ASN A 274 6.67 23.44 -18.23
N ASP A 275 5.61 24.24 -18.23
CA ASP A 275 4.24 23.74 -18.03
C ASP A 275 3.80 22.79 -19.15
N ILE A 276 4.30 23.00 -20.37
CA ILE A 276 3.91 22.23 -21.56
C ILE A 276 4.88 21.09 -21.91
N ARG A 277 6.00 20.97 -21.18
CA ARG A 277 6.98 19.89 -21.35
C ARG A 277 7.00 18.92 -20.21
N ARG A 278 6.43 19.30 -19.07
CA ARG A 278 6.49 18.53 -17.85
C ARG A 278 5.13 17.93 -17.55
N TRP A 279 5.16 16.69 -17.11
CA TRP A 279 3.97 16.00 -16.66
C TRP A 279 4.31 15.18 -15.43
N SER A 280 3.42 15.22 -14.44
CA SER A 280 3.48 14.33 -13.28
C SER A 280 2.36 13.30 -13.35
N PRO A 281 2.67 12.01 -13.49
CA PRO A 281 1.69 10.95 -13.35
C PRO A 281 1.22 10.73 -11.90
N GLY A 282 1.66 11.54 -10.94
CA GLY A 282 1.45 11.31 -9.51
C GLY A 282 2.71 10.78 -8.85
N GLY A 283 2.55 10.01 -7.78
CA GLY A 283 3.66 9.65 -6.91
C GLY A 283 3.42 8.44 -6.04
N VAL A 284 4.37 8.20 -5.14
CA VAL A 284 4.29 7.23 -4.07
C VAL A 284 4.58 7.91 -2.75
N ARG A 285 3.75 7.63 -1.75
CA ARG A 285 3.99 8.02 -0.36
C ARG A 285 4.66 6.86 0.37
N ILE A 286 5.80 7.15 0.97
CA ILE A 286 6.54 6.28 1.86
C ILE A 286 6.22 6.75 3.28
N ASP A 287 5.66 5.88 4.11
CA ASP A 287 5.34 6.22 5.50
C ASP A 287 5.72 5.06 6.44
N ILE A 288 5.66 5.34 7.72
CA ILE A 288 5.76 4.33 8.77
C ILE A 288 4.37 3.80 9.08
N ALA A 289 4.25 2.48 9.20
CA ALA A 289 2.98 1.87 9.55
C ALA A 289 2.47 2.41 10.89
N LYS A 290 1.16 2.64 10.95
CA LYS A 290 0.48 2.97 12.19
C LYS A 290 -0.31 1.77 12.70
N ALA A 291 -0.44 1.69 14.02
CA ALA A 291 -1.26 0.71 14.72
C ALA A 291 -2.06 1.40 15.83
N ALA A 292 -3.26 0.88 16.09
CA ALA A 292 -4.04 1.34 17.23
C ALA A 292 -3.34 0.93 18.52
N ALA A 293 -3.44 1.76 19.55
CA ALA A 293 -3.14 1.30 20.88
C ALA A 293 -4.21 0.27 21.33
N GLU A 294 -3.83 -0.60 22.24
CA GLU A 294 -4.80 -1.46 22.91
C GLU A 294 -5.80 -0.58 23.68
N ASN A 295 -7.07 -1.02 23.67
CA ASN A 295 -8.20 -0.29 24.26
C ASN A 295 -8.52 1.07 23.62
N GLY A 296 -8.58 1.12 22.29
CA GLY A 296 -9.28 2.17 21.53
C GLY A 296 -8.52 3.48 21.34
N GLY A 297 -7.21 3.49 21.61
CA GLY A 297 -6.38 4.68 21.40
C GLY A 297 -6.14 5.00 19.92
N ALA A 298 -5.76 6.26 19.65
CA ALA A 298 -5.46 6.73 18.29
C ALA A 298 -4.33 5.94 17.62
N LEU A 299 -4.35 5.90 16.29
CA LEU A 299 -3.29 5.27 15.49
C LEU A 299 -1.95 5.97 15.73
N GLN A 300 -0.98 5.25 16.28
CA GLN A 300 0.39 5.70 16.50
C GLN A 300 1.36 4.98 15.57
N TYR A 301 2.47 5.63 15.24
CA TYR A 301 3.54 4.99 14.46
C TYR A 301 4.08 3.77 15.19
N VAL A 302 4.19 2.66 14.48
CA VAL A 302 4.80 1.43 15.01
C VAL A 302 6.28 1.73 15.21
N LEU A 303 6.73 1.78 16.46
CA LEU A 303 8.11 2.11 16.80
C LEU A 303 9.01 0.88 16.73
N ASN A 304 10.30 1.12 16.46
CA ASN A 304 11.35 0.15 16.70
C ASN A 304 11.96 0.42 18.09
N PHE A 305 11.76 -0.52 19.02
CA PHE A 305 12.34 -0.46 20.35
C PHE A 305 13.58 -1.36 20.38
N SER A 306 14.76 -0.77 20.34
CA SER A 306 15.94 -1.38 20.97
C SER A 306 16.06 -0.77 22.35
N GLY A 307 15.97 -1.59 23.39
CA GLY A 307 16.08 -1.12 24.76
C GLY A 307 17.44 -0.45 25.00
N ASP A 308 17.41 0.83 25.38
CA ASP A 308 18.24 1.35 26.46
C ASP A 308 17.53 2.60 27.00
N GLY A 309 17.57 2.70 28.30
CA GLY A 309 16.83 3.60 29.14
C GLY A 309 16.82 3.02 30.53
N THR A 310 18.00 2.77 31.09
CA THR A 310 18.25 2.61 32.54
C THR A 310 17.62 3.74 33.40
N SER A 311 17.07 4.78 32.74
CA SER A 311 16.32 5.91 33.30
C SER A 311 14.81 5.93 32.98
N GLY A 312 14.23 4.87 32.41
CA GLY A 312 12.81 4.86 32.00
C GLY A 312 12.51 5.64 30.70
N THR A 313 13.53 6.18 30.02
CA THR A 313 13.37 6.87 28.73
C THR A 313 13.73 5.90 27.60
N ARG A 314 12.72 5.32 26.94
CA ARG A 314 12.93 4.43 25.78
C ARG A 314 13.46 5.25 24.60
N GLN A 315 14.67 4.97 24.09
CA GLN A 315 15.08 5.52 22.79
C GLN A 315 14.36 4.76 21.66
N ALA A 316 13.33 5.38 21.09
CA ALA A 316 12.72 4.90 19.85
C ALA A 316 13.72 5.08 18.70
N TRP A 317 14.13 3.98 18.07
CA TRP A 317 14.86 4.04 16.80
C TRP A 317 13.81 4.04 15.69
N TRP A 318 13.93 4.90 14.68
CA TRP A 318 12.93 4.96 13.62
C TRP A 318 13.10 3.80 12.63
N ASN A 319 12.01 3.42 11.96
CA ASN A 319 11.92 2.19 11.16
C ASN A 319 12.76 2.23 9.88
N VAL A 320 13.37 3.35 9.50
CA VAL A 320 14.29 3.41 8.35
C VAL A 320 15.72 3.65 8.81
N HIS A 321 16.61 2.69 8.56
CA HIS A 321 18.04 2.80 8.90
C HIS A 321 18.77 3.66 7.86
N THR A 322 19.83 4.36 8.25
CA THR A 322 20.59 5.27 7.36
C THR A 322 21.26 4.57 6.17
N ARG A 323 21.50 3.26 6.29
CA ARG A 323 22.04 2.40 5.21
C ARG A 323 20.97 1.85 4.26
N ALA A 324 19.68 2.07 4.57
CA ALA A 324 18.62 1.57 3.73
C ALA A 324 18.65 2.22 2.34
N VAL A 325 18.23 1.46 1.35
CA VAL A 325 18.17 1.90 -0.04
C VAL A 325 16.79 1.57 -0.58
N PHE A 326 16.11 2.58 -1.09
CA PHE A 326 14.84 2.43 -1.75
C PHE A 326 15.07 2.21 -3.24
N ASP A 327 14.47 1.16 -3.76
CA ASP A 327 14.47 0.82 -5.18
C ASP A 327 13.06 1.03 -5.71
N ILE A 328 12.90 2.00 -6.60
CA ILE A 328 11.62 2.39 -7.18
C ILE A 328 11.65 2.13 -8.68
N LYS A 329 10.66 1.40 -9.16
CA LYS A 329 10.47 1.06 -10.57
C LYS A 329 9.21 1.73 -11.08
N VAL A 330 9.32 2.36 -12.24
CA VAL A 330 8.17 2.84 -13.01
C VAL A 330 8.17 2.15 -14.35
N MET A 331 7.12 1.40 -14.60
CA MET A 331 6.95 0.53 -15.75
C MET A 331 5.90 1.13 -16.69
N GLY A 332 6.18 1.11 -17.99
CA GLY A 332 5.33 1.55 -19.07
C GLY A 332 5.45 0.66 -20.30
N THR A 333 4.92 1.12 -21.43
CA THR A 333 4.99 0.46 -22.73
C THR A 333 6.23 0.85 -23.53
N ASN A 334 6.62 2.13 -23.55
CA ASN A 334 7.83 2.62 -24.20
C ASN A 334 8.25 4.01 -23.66
N LEU A 335 9.13 4.01 -22.67
CA LEU A 335 9.60 5.21 -21.97
C LEU A 335 10.82 5.88 -22.63
N ALA A 336 11.17 5.49 -23.86
CA ALA A 336 12.33 6.04 -24.58
C ALA A 336 12.21 7.55 -24.84
N ALA A 337 10.99 8.06 -24.99
CA ALA A 337 10.71 9.49 -25.13
C ALA A 337 11.03 10.30 -23.87
N PHE A 338 11.43 9.64 -22.78
CA PHE A 338 11.83 10.29 -21.53
C PHE A 338 13.29 10.01 -21.16
N SER A 339 14.09 9.48 -22.10
CA SER A 339 15.55 9.28 -21.96
C SER A 339 16.33 10.12 -22.94
N ASN A 340 17.56 10.53 -22.59
CA ASN A 340 18.48 11.24 -23.48
C ASN A 340 18.63 10.52 -24.85
N PRO A 341 18.42 11.18 -26.00
CA PRO A 341 18.12 12.61 -26.15
C PRO A 341 16.63 12.97 -25.99
N GLY A 342 15.70 12.03 -26.12
CA GLY A 342 14.25 12.25 -26.13
C GLY A 342 13.60 12.89 -24.90
N GLY A 343 14.26 12.95 -23.74
CA GLY A 343 13.70 13.60 -22.55
C GLY A 343 14.37 13.19 -21.26
N GLU A 344 13.64 13.41 -20.16
CA GLU A 344 14.06 12.98 -18.84
C GLU A 344 12.89 12.51 -17.99
N MET A 345 13.09 11.42 -17.23
CA MET A 345 12.28 11.11 -16.07
C MET A 345 13.10 11.33 -14.78
N PHE A 346 12.52 12.04 -13.81
CA PHE A 346 13.17 12.33 -12.53
C PHE A 346 12.16 12.31 -11.36
N LEU A 347 12.69 12.28 -10.14
CA LEU A 347 11.90 12.32 -8.91
C LEU A 347 11.83 13.75 -8.37
N SER A 348 10.64 14.16 -7.91
CA SER A 348 10.36 15.50 -7.39
C SER A 348 9.60 15.44 -6.07
N ARG A 349 9.76 16.47 -5.25
CA ARG A 349 9.00 16.71 -4.01
C ARG A 349 7.63 17.33 -4.28
N SER A 350 7.37 17.73 -5.53
CA SER A 350 6.14 18.41 -5.93
C SER A 350 5.55 17.78 -7.20
N THR A 351 4.24 17.86 -7.35
CA THR A 351 3.52 17.46 -8.57
C THR A 351 3.68 18.45 -9.73
N THR A 352 4.20 19.65 -9.47
CA THR A 352 4.44 20.67 -10.50
C THR A 352 5.68 20.37 -11.33
N CYS A 353 6.51 19.42 -10.90
CA CYS A 353 7.76 19.06 -11.56
C CYS A 353 8.73 20.23 -11.72
N ALA A 354 8.75 21.20 -10.81
CA ALA A 354 9.73 22.29 -10.83
C ALA A 354 11.16 21.76 -10.57
N ASP A 355 12.16 22.39 -11.20
CA ASP A 355 13.57 21.98 -11.04
C ASP A 355 14.08 22.19 -9.61
N ALA A 356 13.58 23.22 -8.91
CA ALA A 356 13.90 23.48 -7.52
C ALA A 356 13.41 22.37 -6.57
N ASP A 357 12.36 21.65 -6.97
CA ASP A 357 11.77 20.55 -6.19
C ASP A 357 12.35 19.18 -6.57
N ARG A 358 13.27 19.14 -7.53
CA ARG A 358 13.94 17.92 -7.97
C ARG A 358 14.74 17.32 -6.81
N PHE A 359 14.74 15.99 -6.71
CA PHE A 359 15.56 15.30 -5.72
C PHE A 359 17.05 15.62 -5.92
N PRO A 360 17.82 15.80 -4.83
CA PRO A 360 19.22 16.22 -4.89
C PRO A 360 20.12 15.17 -5.56
N ALA A 361 21.39 15.54 -5.78
CA ALA A 361 22.42 14.62 -6.27
C ALA A 361 22.52 13.36 -5.38
N GLY A 362 22.59 12.18 -6.00
CA GLY A 362 22.68 10.89 -5.30
C GLY A 362 21.58 9.88 -5.66
N VAL A 363 20.51 10.31 -6.34
CA VAL A 363 19.55 9.38 -6.97
C VAL A 363 20.16 8.84 -8.26
N THR A 364 20.39 7.53 -8.33
CA THR A 364 20.73 6.89 -9.60
C THR A 364 19.45 6.63 -10.37
N ARG A 365 19.50 6.81 -11.69
CA ARG A 365 18.39 6.53 -12.60
C ARG A 365 18.90 5.73 -13.79
N ALA A 366 18.17 4.69 -14.18
CA ALA A 366 18.51 3.86 -15.33
C ALA A 366 17.24 3.43 -16.05
N LEU A 367 17.21 3.63 -17.37
CA LEU A 367 16.21 3.04 -18.26
C LEU A 367 16.66 1.63 -18.64
N SER A 368 15.75 0.66 -18.55
CA SER A 368 15.98 -0.71 -18.99
C SER A 368 16.23 -0.80 -20.49
N ALA A 369 16.90 -1.86 -20.95
CA ALA A 369 17.26 -2.05 -22.36
C ALA A 369 16.04 -2.14 -23.30
N ASP A 370 14.93 -2.70 -22.80
CA ASP A 370 13.64 -2.76 -23.49
C ASP A 370 12.88 -1.42 -23.51
N LYS A 371 13.43 -0.40 -22.84
CA LYS A 371 12.86 0.95 -22.70
C LYS A 371 11.51 0.96 -21.96
N ALA A 372 11.13 -0.10 -21.28
CA ALA A 372 9.85 -0.21 -20.61
C ALA A 372 9.89 0.18 -19.12
N THR A 373 11.06 0.23 -18.49
CA THR A 373 11.19 0.42 -17.03
C THR A 373 12.25 1.46 -16.67
N TYR A 374 11.86 2.49 -15.93
CA TYR A 374 12.79 3.34 -15.19
C TYR A 374 13.03 2.78 -13.79
N ASN A 375 14.30 2.57 -13.45
CA ASN A 375 14.73 2.21 -12.10
C ASN A 375 15.36 3.44 -11.44
N PHE A 376 14.90 3.76 -10.24
CA PHE A 376 15.47 4.78 -9.38
C PHE A 376 15.99 4.13 -8.10
N THR A 377 17.23 4.44 -7.72
CA THR A 377 17.80 4.02 -6.44
C THR A 377 18.02 5.23 -5.56
N LEU A 378 17.35 5.25 -4.40
CA LEU A 378 17.41 6.34 -3.44
C LEU A 378 18.00 5.83 -2.11
N PRO A 379 19.20 6.29 -1.72
CA PRO A 379 19.71 6.07 -0.37
C PRO A 379 18.81 6.73 0.69
N ALA A 380 18.68 6.13 1.88
CA ALA A 380 17.92 6.71 2.98
C ALA A 380 18.46 8.07 3.44
N THR A 381 19.74 8.37 3.21
CA THR A 381 20.32 9.70 3.44
C THR A 381 19.69 10.77 2.54
N VAL A 382 19.37 10.43 1.28
CA VAL A 382 18.64 11.32 0.38
C VAL A 382 17.24 11.58 0.91
N ILE A 383 16.56 10.54 1.40
CA ILE A 383 15.25 10.68 2.04
C ILE A 383 15.34 11.61 3.25
N SER A 384 16.30 11.40 4.14
CA SER A 384 16.48 12.25 5.34
C SER A 384 16.71 13.74 5.04
N SER A 385 17.18 14.09 3.83
CA SER A 385 17.41 15.46 3.39
C SER A 385 16.15 16.19 2.86
N LEU A 386 14.97 15.54 2.91
CA LEU A 386 13.76 16.01 2.24
C LEU A 386 12.94 17.07 3.00
N GLY A 387 13.39 17.58 4.15
CA GLY A 387 12.85 18.79 4.79
C GLY A 387 11.32 18.84 4.92
N GLY A 388 10.79 18.16 5.94
CA GLY A 388 9.36 18.03 6.23
C GLY A 388 9.07 16.58 6.65
N THR A 389 8.51 16.36 7.84
CA THR A 389 8.06 15.05 8.40
C THR A 389 8.68 13.82 7.73
N GLN A 390 9.90 13.43 8.11
CA GLN A 390 10.65 12.35 7.46
C GLN A 390 10.35 11.00 8.12
N VAL A 391 10.37 9.92 7.36
CA VAL A 391 10.27 8.55 7.92
C VAL A 391 11.44 8.18 8.85
N THR A 392 12.49 9.01 8.89
CA THR A 392 13.66 8.87 9.76
C THR A 392 13.73 9.89 10.90
N SER A 393 12.83 10.88 10.97
CA SER A 393 12.85 11.94 12.01
C SER A 393 11.95 11.63 13.20
N ASN A 394 12.11 12.37 14.31
CA ASN A 394 11.23 12.32 15.48
C ASN A 394 10.34 13.58 15.59
N PRO A 395 8.99 13.47 15.67
CA PRO A 395 8.21 12.31 15.27
C PRO A 395 8.30 12.11 13.74
N PRO A 396 8.14 10.88 13.23
CA PRO A 396 8.23 10.61 11.82
C PRO A 396 6.96 11.14 11.15
N GLY A 397 7.06 11.43 9.87
CA GLY A 397 5.85 11.44 9.07
C GLY A 397 6.11 11.03 7.64
N PRO A 398 5.07 11.12 6.80
CA PRO A 398 5.12 10.57 5.46
C PRO A 398 6.04 11.40 4.58
N THR A 399 6.74 10.71 3.69
CA THR A 399 7.53 11.28 2.62
C THR A 399 6.86 11.01 1.28
N ASP A 400 6.54 12.07 0.56
CA ASP A 400 5.95 12.00 -0.77
C ASP A 400 7.04 12.08 -1.84
N VAL A 401 6.99 11.15 -2.79
CA VAL A 401 7.90 11.10 -3.94
C VAL A 401 7.04 11.16 -5.21
N TYR A 402 7.13 12.26 -5.94
CA TYR A 402 6.45 12.42 -7.22
C TYR A 402 7.36 12.05 -8.37
N PHE A 403 6.77 11.47 -9.41
CA PHE A 403 7.46 11.22 -10.65
C PHE A 403 7.19 12.37 -11.60
N CYS A 404 8.23 12.76 -12.31
CA CYS A 404 8.19 13.85 -13.27
C CYS A 404 8.81 13.41 -14.58
N MET A 405 8.08 13.64 -15.65
CA MET A 405 8.49 13.33 -17.01
C MET A 405 8.61 14.63 -17.78
N VAL A 406 9.73 14.79 -18.47
CA VAL A 406 10.05 15.92 -19.33
C VAL A 406 10.26 15.40 -20.73
N SER A 407 9.48 15.87 -21.68
CA SER A 407 9.77 15.64 -23.09
C SER A 407 10.90 16.58 -23.55
N ASN A 408 11.90 16.04 -24.24
CA ASN A 408 12.84 16.87 -25.00
C ASN A 408 12.24 17.15 -26.36
N ALA A 409 11.38 18.15 -26.39
CA ALA A 409 10.59 18.48 -27.55
C ALA A 409 11.43 18.98 -28.75
N LYS A 410 12.73 19.21 -28.57
CA LYS A 410 13.66 19.69 -29.60
C LYS A 410 14.11 18.62 -30.60
N ASP A 411 14.05 17.34 -30.22
CA ASP A 411 14.66 16.24 -31.02
C ASP A 411 13.64 15.45 -31.84
N ASN A 412 12.42 15.97 -32.03
CA ASN A 412 11.34 15.29 -32.76
C ASN A 412 10.99 13.89 -32.24
N VAL A 413 11.33 13.58 -30.99
CA VAL A 413 10.99 12.30 -30.36
C VAL A 413 9.52 12.33 -29.96
N MET A 414 8.73 11.48 -30.61
CA MET A 414 7.29 11.40 -30.35
C MET A 414 7.01 10.70 -29.02
N VAL A 415 6.25 11.37 -28.16
CA VAL A 415 5.66 10.76 -26.99
C VAL A 415 4.46 9.92 -27.43
N VAL A 416 4.31 8.74 -26.83
CA VAL A 416 3.19 7.82 -27.09
C VAL A 416 2.38 7.62 -25.81
N ASN A 417 1.19 7.05 -25.94
CA ASN A 417 0.39 6.65 -24.78
C ASN A 417 1.17 5.69 -23.88
N GLU A 418 1.12 5.93 -22.57
CA GLU A 418 1.81 5.12 -21.58
C GLU A 418 0.84 4.70 -20.48
N LYS A 419 0.73 3.39 -20.26
CA LYS A 419 0.10 2.86 -19.05
C LYS A 419 1.19 2.70 -18.00
N LEU A 420 1.12 3.53 -16.96
CA LEU A 420 2.15 3.53 -15.92
C LEU A 420 1.71 2.74 -14.69
N VAL A 421 2.62 1.90 -14.21
CA VAL A 421 2.51 1.22 -12.91
C VAL A 421 3.83 1.30 -12.18
N GLY A 422 3.76 1.31 -10.85
CA GLY A 422 4.89 1.49 -9.98
C GLY A 422 5.11 0.31 -9.04
N ASP A 423 6.37 0.08 -8.72
CA ASP A 423 6.80 -0.91 -7.74
C ASP A 423 7.93 -0.33 -6.90
N ILE A 424 7.84 -0.43 -5.57
CA ILE A 424 8.81 0.13 -4.63
C ILE A 424 9.22 -0.91 -3.60
N GLY A 425 10.51 -0.99 -3.31
CA GLY A 425 11.04 -1.78 -2.20
C GLY A 425 12.04 -0.99 -1.38
N VAL A 426 12.26 -1.42 -0.14
CA VAL A 426 13.37 -0.94 0.70
C VAL A 426 14.28 -2.11 1.04
N ASP A 427 15.56 -1.99 0.72
CA ASP A 427 16.61 -2.89 1.16
C ASP A 427 17.38 -2.23 2.29
N TYR A 428 17.29 -2.79 3.49
CA TYR A 428 18.00 -2.24 4.65
C TYR A 428 19.53 -2.43 4.57
N ARG A 429 20.02 -3.37 3.75
CA ARG A 429 21.45 -3.73 3.63
C ARG A 429 22.11 -4.04 4.97
N LEU A 430 21.39 -4.77 5.83
CA LEU A 430 21.85 -5.20 7.15
C LEU A 430 21.61 -6.70 7.30
N ALA A 431 22.69 -7.49 7.34
CA ALA A 431 22.59 -8.95 7.39
C ALA A 431 21.98 -9.49 8.69
N THR A 432 22.03 -8.73 9.79
CA THR A 432 21.69 -9.25 11.13
C THR A 432 20.66 -8.43 11.91
N GLN A 433 20.21 -7.30 11.37
CA GLN A 433 19.33 -6.39 12.11
C GLN A 433 17.94 -6.23 11.53
N ARG A 434 17.76 -6.36 10.19
CA ARG A 434 16.47 -6.09 9.56
C ARG A 434 16.13 -6.97 8.38
N LEU A 435 14.86 -7.38 8.29
CA LEU A 435 14.26 -8.04 7.14
C LEU A 435 13.78 -6.98 6.14
N THR A 436 14.01 -7.23 4.87
CA THR A 436 13.45 -6.41 3.78
C THR A 436 11.94 -6.63 3.69
N PRO A 437 11.11 -5.58 3.86
CA PRO A 437 9.67 -5.68 3.69
C PRO A 437 9.29 -6.09 2.26
N PRO A 438 8.09 -6.66 2.07
CA PRO A 438 7.55 -6.90 0.75
C PRO A 438 7.51 -5.61 -0.05
N ARG A 439 7.74 -5.74 -1.36
CA ARG A 439 7.64 -4.61 -2.28
C ARG A 439 6.19 -4.15 -2.37
N GLY A 440 5.99 -2.83 -2.39
CA GLY A 440 4.69 -2.21 -2.58
C GLY A 440 4.44 -1.90 -4.05
N GLN A 441 3.24 -2.19 -4.52
CA GLN A 441 2.77 -1.71 -5.83
C GLN A 441 2.01 -0.40 -5.66
N PHE A 442 2.16 0.51 -6.62
CA PHE A 442 1.41 1.75 -6.66
C PHE A 442 0.94 2.07 -8.07
N ASN A 443 -0.18 2.77 -8.16
CA ASN A 443 -0.77 3.17 -9.42
C ASN A 443 -0.32 4.57 -9.79
N LEU A 444 -0.07 4.78 -11.08
CA LEU A 444 0.27 6.07 -11.65
C LEU A 444 -0.79 6.43 -12.69
N HIS A 445 -1.03 7.73 -12.84
CA HIS A 445 -1.96 8.22 -13.85
C HIS A 445 -1.39 7.91 -15.25
N PRO A 446 -2.20 7.36 -16.17
CA PRO A 446 -1.72 7.03 -17.51
C PRO A 446 -1.47 8.31 -18.32
N LEU A 447 -0.53 8.22 -19.25
CA LEU A 447 -0.36 9.24 -20.28
C LEU A 447 -1.22 8.88 -21.48
N LEU A 448 -2.10 9.80 -21.86
CA LEU A 448 -3.06 9.60 -22.94
C LEU A 448 -2.93 10.70 -23.99
N GLU A 449 -3.17 10.35 -25.24
CA GLU A 449 -3.13 11.23 -26.41
C GLU A 449 -4.37 12.11 -26.45
N ASN A 450 -4.17 13.36 -26.85
CA ASN A 450 -5.25 14.32 -27.06
C ASN A 450 -5.77 14.30 -28.51
N GLY A 451 -6.07 13.10 -29.01
CA GLY A 451 -6.44 12.89 -30.41
C GLY A 451 -7.85 13.38 -30.78
N VAL A 452 -8.13 13.38 -32.08
CA VAL A 452 -9.50 13.52 -32.59
C VAL A 452 -10.18 12.16 -32.56
N SER A 453 -11.37 12.07 -31.97
CA SER A 453 -12.26 10.91 -32.09
C SER A 453 -13.48 11.27 -32.92
N MET A 454 -13.80 10.44 -33.91
CA MET A 454 -14.98 10.58 -34.77
C MET A 454 -15.75 9.27 -34.78
N VAL A 455 -17.08 9.35 -34.78
CA VAL A 455 -17.95 8.18 -34.92
C VAL A 455 -18.76 8.32 -36.20
N PHE A 456 -18.74 7.27 -37.01
CA PHE A 456 -19.51 7.11 -38.22
C PHE A 456 -20.56 6.03 -37.99
N GLN A 457 -21.82 6.38 -38.19
CA GLN A 457 -22.95 5.46 -38.04
C GLN A 457 -23.40 4.97 -39.42
N ASN A 458 -24.19 3.89 -39.43
CA ASN A 458 -24.76 3.31 -40.64
C ASN A 458 -23.72 2.86 -41.70
N VAL A 459 -22.52 2.49 -41.26
CA VAL A 459 -21.49 1.93 -42.16
C VAL A 459 -21.91 0.50 -42.52
N ASN A 460 -22.16 0.24 -43.80
CA ASN A 460 -22.57 -1.10 -44.24
C ASN A 460 -21.41 -2.08 -44.09
N PRO A 461 -21.68 -3.34 -43.67
CA PRO A 461 -20.64 -4.37 -43.61
C PRO A 461 -20.20 -4.75 -45.02
N GLY A 462 -18.99 -5.30 -45.18
CA GLY A 462 -18.44 -5.70 -46.48
C GLY A 462 -19.28 -6.75 -47.21
N LYS A 463 -20.05 -7.56 -46.47
CA LYS A 463 -20.99 -8.54 -47.03
C LYS A 463 -22.31 -7.94 -47.56
N ASN A 464 -22.51 -6.62 -47.47
CA ASN A 464 -23.73 -6.00 -47.98
C ASN A 464 -23.74 -5.99 -49.53
N ALA A 465 -24.67 -6.73 -50.12
CA ALA A 465 -24.79 -6.87 -51.58
C ALA A 465 -25.36 -5.63 -52.30
N THR A 466 -25.99 -4.71 -51.56
CA THR A 466 -26.75 -3.57 -52.13
C THR A 466 -26.02 -2.24 -52.01
N ALA A 467 -25.05 -2.13 -51.09
CA ALA A 467 -24.31 -0.90 -50.86
C ALA A 467 -22.93 -1.19 -50.28
N GLN A 468 -21.94 -0.39 -50.68
CA GLN A 468 -20.57 -0.47 -50.17
C GLN A 468 -20.22 0.81 -49.41
N SER A 469 -19.70 0.64 -48.20
CA SER A 469 -19.20 1.76 -47.40
C SER A 469 -17.69 1.94 -47.51
N PHE A 470 -17.28 3.21 -47.43
CA PHE A 470 -15.89 3.63 -47.47
C PHE A 470 -15.66 4.63 -46.35
N LEU A 471 -14.46 4.61 -45.77
CA LEU A 471 -14.00 5.61 -44.85
C LEU A 471 -12.86 6.39 -45.51
N ARG A 472 -13.06 7.68 -45.73
CA ARG A 472 -12.02 8.59 -46.20
C ARG A 472 -11.53 9.43 -45.05
N LEU A 473 -10.23 9.37 -44.80
CA LEU A 473 -9.54 10.02 -43.72
C LEU A 473 -8.49 10.97 -44.29
N THR A 474 -8.32 12.12 -43.66
CA THR A 474 -7.40 13.16 -44.10
C THR A 474 -6.63 13.69 -42.91
N ASN A 475 -5.31 13.61 -43.02
CA ASN A 475 -4.39 14.23 -42.10
C ASN A 475 -3.99 15.59 -42.66
N ASN A 476 -4.54 16.68 -42.13
CA ASN A 476 -4.14 18.04 -42.55
C ASN A 476 -2.92 18.56 -41.78
N ASN A 477 -2.30 17.74 -40.94
CA ASN A 477 -1.12 18.11 -40.18
C ASN A 477 0.15 17.86 -41.02
N ALA A 478 1.25 18.51 -40.61
CA ALA A 478 2.57 18.41 -41.25
C ALA A 478 3.41 17.21 -40.76
N PHE A 479 2.81 16.28 -40.01
CA PHE A 479 3.49 15.10 -39.44
C PHE A 479 2.60 13.85 -39.57
N ASP A 480 3.22 12.68 -39.45
CA ASP A 480 2.56 11.38 -39.50
C ASP A 480 1.49 11.25 -38.40
N CYS A 481 0.28 10.86 -38.77
CA CYS A 481 -0.82 10.67 -37.83
C CYS A 481 -1.17 9.18 -37.71
N PRO A 482 -0.87 8.52 -36.58
CA PRO A 482 -1.37 7.18 -36.34
C PRO A 482 -2.88 7.23 -36.10
N VAL A 483 -3.56 6.27 -36.71
CA VAL A 483 -5.01 6.16 -36.72
C VAL A 483 -5.38 4.77 -36.25
N PHE A 484 -6.30 4.71 -35.29
CA PHE A 484 -6.89 3.50 -34.77
C PHE A 484 -8.38 3.50 -35.08
N ILE A 485 -8.87 2.39 -35.59
CA ILE A 485 -10.26 2.22 -35.98
C ILE A 485 -10.79 0.98 -35.28
N ASP A 486 -11.86 1.15 -34.52
CA ASP A 486 -12.66 0.06 -33.98
C ASP A 486 -14.14 0.31 -34.28
N ALA A 487 -14.96 -0.69 -34.04
CA ALA A 487 -16.37 -0.64 -34.36
C ALA A 487 -17.21 -1.50 -33.42
N LYS A 488 -18.52 -1.26 -33.47
CA LYS A 488 -19.56 -2.08 -32.86
C LYS A 488 -20.63 -2.34 -33.91
N ASP A 489 -21.11 -3.56 -34.03
CA ASP A 489 -22.19 -3.89 -34.97
C ASP A 489 -23.59 -3.69 -34.35
N ASP A 490 -24.66 -3.87 -35.13
CA ASP A 490 -26.04 -3.72 -34.65
C ASP A 490 -26.45 -4.79 -33.62
N ALA A 491 -25.76 -5.93 -33.59
CA ALA A 491 -25.92 -6.95 -32.54
C ALA A 491 -25.18 -6.58 -31.24
N GLY A 492 -24.42 -5.50 -31.26
CA GLY A 492 -23.67 -4.98 -30.14
C GLY A 492 -22.30 -5.63 -29.91
N LYS A 493 -21.83 -6.47 -30.83
CA LYS A 493 -20.50 -7.09 -30.78
C LYS A 493 -19.43 -6.04 -31.08
N HIS A 494 -18.43 -5.95 -30.20
CA HIS A 494 -17.26 -5.10 -30.42
C HIS A 494 -16.25 -5.78 -31.35
N SER A 495 -15.68 -4.99 -32.25
CA SER A 495 -14.66 -5.43 -33.19
C SER A 495 -13.27 -5.52 -32.55
N GLY A 496 -12.32 -6.12 -33.27
CA GLY A 496 -10.89 -5.85 -33.09
C GLY A 496 -10.51 -4.43 -33.56
N THR A 497 -9.22 -4.12 -33.53
CA THR A 497 -8.71 -2.81 -33.94
C THR A 497 -7.95 -2.90 -35.25
N PHE A 498 -8.31 -2.06 -36.21
CA PHE A 498 -7.55 -1.78 -37.41
C PHE A 498 -6.69 -0.53 -37.18
N SER A 499 -5.41 -0.56 -37.51
CA SER A 499 -4.52 0.58 -37.31
C SER A 499 -3.56 0.80 -38.48
N TYR A 500 -3.23 2.05 -38.74
CA TYR A 500 -2.27 2.46 -39.75
C TYR A 500 -1.75 3.87 -39.43
N THR A 501 -0.72 4.32 -40.14
CA THR A 501 -0.19 5.70 -40.04
C THR A 501 -0.50 6.44 -41.33
N LEU A 502 -1.21 7.57 -41.23
CA LEU A 502 -1.50 8.47 -42.35
C LEU A 502 -0.43 9.55 -42.45
N ALA A 503 0.27 9.58 -43.59
CA ALA A 503 1.34 10.53 -43.88
C ALA A 503 0.89 12.01 -43.78
N PRO A 504 1.82 12.98 -43.68
CA PRO A 504 1.50 14.41 -43.62
C PRO A 504 0.72 14.85 -44.85
N HIS A 505 -0.29 15.71 -44.66
CA HIS A 505 -1.13 16.24 -45.75
C HIS A 505 -1.77 15.18 -46.67
N ALA A 506 -1.80 13.92 -46.25
CA ALA A 506 -2.33 12.82 -47.03
C ALA A 506 -3.82 12.60 -46.77
N SER A 507 -4.50 12.07 -47.78
CA SER A 507 -5.86 11.58 -47.67
C SER A 507 -5.93 10.14 -48.18
N GLU A 508 -6.46 9.26 -47.36
CA GLU A 508 -6.61 7.85 -47.69
C GLU A 508 -8.06 7.42 -47.55
N GLN A 509 -8.51 6.56 -48.46
CA GLN A 509 -9.80 5.92 -48.40
C GLN A 509 -9.63 4.42 -48.15
N PHE A 510 -10.42 3.85 -47.26
CA PHE A 510 -10.51 2.41 -47.01
C PHE A 510 -11.93 1.94 -47.31
N ASN A 511 -12.04 0.86 -48.06
CA ASN A 511 -13.32 0.15 -48.19
C ASN A 511 -13.56 -0.62 -46.89
N ILE A 512 -14.82 -0.79 -46.51
CA ILE A 512 -15.15 -1.55 -45.31
C ILE A 512 -14.58 -2.99 -45.34
N ASP A 513 -14.52 -3.63 -46.52
CA ASP A 513 -13.89 -4.95 -46.68
C ASP A 513 -12.42 -4.96 -46.24
N THR A 514 -11.68 -3.89 -46.52
CA THR A 514 -10.28 -3.74 -46.09
C THR A 514 -10.19 -3.61 -44.57
N LEU A 515 -11.10 -2.85 -43.96
CA LEU A 515 -11.14 -2.67 -42.50
C LEU A 515 -11.53 -3.97 -41.79
N GLU A 516 -12.52 -4.70 -42.32
CA GLU A 516 -13.01 -5.97 -41.76
C GLU A 516 -11.99 -7.08 -41.88
N THR A 517 -11.27 -7.17 -43.00
CA THR A 517 -10.33 -8.27 -43.26
C THR A 517 -8.89 -7.96 -42.87
N GLY A 518 -8.55 -6.68 -42.68
CA GLY A 518 -7.17 -6.23 -42.51
C GLY A 518 -6.31 -6.37 -43.78
N LYS A 519 -6.91 -6.68 -44.93
CA LYS A 519 -6.20 -6.88 -46.20
C LYS A 519 -6.42 -5.70 -47.14
N ASP A 520 -5.39 -4.89 -47.31
CA ASP A 520 -5.41 -3.79 -48.27
C ASP A 520 -4.82 -4.23 -49.61
N SER A 521 -5.64 -4.25 -50.66
CA SER A 521 -5.24 -4.65 -52.02
C SER A 521 -4.24 -3.70 -52.68
N ARG A 522 -4.07 -2.49 -52.11
CA ARG A 522 -3.06 -1.51 -52.52
C ARG A 522 -1.72 -1.69 -51.82
N GLY A 523 -1.59 -2.67 -50.92
CA GLY A 523 -0.33 -2.99 -50.24
C GLY A 523 0.12 -1.98 -49.19
N ARG A 524 -0.77 -1.10 -48.68
CA ARG A 524 -0.40 -0.17 -47.60
C ARG A 524 -0.15 -0.94 -46.30
N ALA A 525 0.77 -0.41 -45.49
CA ALA A 525 1.13 -0.98 -44.20
C ALA A 525 0.00 -0.75 -43.18
N VAL A 526 -0.92 -1.70 -43.09
CA VAL A 526 -2.04 -1.73 -42.14
C VAL A 526 -1.86 -2.89 -41.16
N LYS A 527 -2.39 -2.76 -39.95
CA LYS A 527 -2.31 -3.79 -38.89
C LYS A 527 -3.67 -4.05 -38.30
N GLY A 528 -3.96 -5.31 -38.01
CA GLY A 528 -5.23 -5.72 -37.41
C GLY A 528 -6.42 -5.61 -38.36
N ALA A 529 -7.60 -5.85 -37.83
CA ALA A 529 -8.85 -5.95 -38.56
C ALA A 529 -10.03 -5.74 -37.60
N LEU A 530 -11.17 -5.30 -38.11
CA LEU A 530 -12.39 -5.17 -37.31
C LEU A 530 -12.98 -6.55 -36.98
N ASP A 531 -13.28 -7.37 -37.99
CA ASP A 531 -13.82 -8.71 -37.78
C ASP A 531 -13.51 -9.59 -39.01
N PRO A 532 -12.34 -10.25 -39.03
CA PRO A 532 -11.90 -10.99 -40.22
C PRO A 532 -12.72 -12.26 -40.47
N ASN A 533 -13.50 -12.72 -39.48
CA ASN A 533 -14.21 -14.00 -39.55
C ASN A 533 -15.69 -13.81 -39.90
N ASP A 534 -16.41 -12.93 -39.18
CA ASP A 534 -17.87 -12.86 -39.29
C ASP A 534 -18.37 -11.62 -40.05
N ARG A 535 -17.49 -10.61 -40.21
CA ARG A 535 -17.78 -9.32 -40.86
C ARG A 535 -19.00 -8.60 -40.27
N GLY A 536 -19.21 -8.74 -38.96
CA GLY A 536 -20.27 -8.07 -38.18
C GLY A 536 -21.69 -8.51 -38.52
N THR A 537 -22.64 -8.18 -37.64
CA THR A 537 -24.08 -8.40 -37.83
C THR A 537 -24.82 -7.08 -37.97
N GLY A 538 -25.46 -6.84 -39.11
CA GLY A 538 -26.07 -5.55 -39.42
C GLY A 538 -25.03 -4.49 -39.81
N LYS A 539 -25.34 -3.21 -39.59
CA LYS A 539 -24.44 -2.09 -39.85
C LYS A 539 -23.44 -1.91 -38.71
N TRP A 540 -22.37 -1.18 -39.01
CA TRP A 540 -21.34 -0.79 -38.05
C TRP A 540 -21.52 0.65 -37.56
N TYR A 541 -21.22 0.82 -36.29
CA TYR A 541 -20.81 2.08 -35.66
C TYR A 541 -19.29 2.09 -35.62
N VAL A 542 -18.66 2.80 -36.55
CA VAL A 542 -17.20 2.83 -36.69
C VAL A 542 -16.67 4.05 -35.96
N ARG A 543 -15.74 3.83 -35.04
CA ARG A 543 -15.02 4.87 -34.34
C ARG A 543 -13.59 4.97 -34.85
N VAL A 544 -13.20 6.18 -35.19
CA VAL A 544 -11.86 6.54 -35.63
C VAL A 544 -11.23 7.41 -34.56
N THR A 545 -10.10 6.96 -34.02
CA THR A 545 -9.27 7.72 -33.11
C THR A 545 -7.97 8.04 -33.82
N ALA A 546 -7.76 9.32 -34.09
CA ALA A 546 -6.55 9.82 -34.73
C ALA A 546 -5.73 10.58 -33.71
N GLY A 547 -4.46 10.23 -33.56
CA GLY A 547 -3.59 10.89 -32.61
C GLY A 547 -2.96 12.19 -33.14
N CYS A 548 -3.75 12.99 -33.86
CA CYS A 548 -3.38 14.30 -34.38
C CYS A 548 -4.58 15.25 -34.36
N GLY A 549 -4.33 16.55 -34.19
CA GLY A 549 -5.38 17.55 -33.91
C GLY A 549 -6.17 18.00 -35.14
N ASN A 550 -5.51 18.24 -36.29
CA ASN A 550 -6.19 18.63 -37.54
C ASN A 550 -6.50 17.44 -38.43
N PHE A 551 -7.21 16.46 -37.87
CA PHE A 551 -7.65 15.27 -38.58
C PHE A 551 -9.11 15.41 -39.01
N LYS A 552 -9.44 14.98 -40.24
CA LYS A 552 -10.80 14.98 -40.77
C LYS A 552 -11.14 13.60 -41.30
N GLY A 553 -12.41 13.25 -41.24
CA GLY A 553 -12.92 12.02 -41.79
C GLY A 553 -14.31 12.20 -42.37
N SER A 554 -14.63 11.37 -43.34
CA SER A 554 -15.96 11.22 -43.93
C SER A 554 -16.18 9.74 -44.22
N ALA A 555 -17.34 9.21 -43.90
CA ALA A 555 -17.74 7.92 -44.42
C ALA A 555 -18.66 8.14 -45.62
N LEU A 556 -18.55 7.29 -46.63
CA LEU A 556 -19.34 7.35 -47.85
C LEU A 556 -20.05 6.02 -48.03
N ASN A 557 -21.27 6.06 -48.53
CA ASN A 557 -22.01 4.87 -48.91
C ASN A 557 -22.36 4.94 -50.39
N ARG A 558 -21.91 3.96 -51.19
CA ARG A 558 -22.24 3.85 -52.61
C ARG A 558 -23.30 2.77 -52.78
N ASN A 559 -24.41 3.11 -53.43
CA ASN A 559 -25.39 2.13 -53.87
C ASN A 559 -24.82 1.29 -55.02
N ALA A 560 -24.91 -0.03 -54.91
CA ALA A 560 -24.32 -0.97 -55.88
C ALA A 560 -25.07 -1.01 -57.23
N THR A 561 -26.34 -0.61 -57.26
CA THR A 561 -27.21 -0.70 -58.44
C THR A 561 -27.14 0.55 -59.31
N ASN A 562 -27.16 1.74 -58.70
CA ASN A 562 -27.22 3.01 -59.43
C ASN A 562 -25.99 3.92 -59.24
N GLY A 563 -25.03 3.50 -58.41
CA GLY A 563 -23.77 4.24 -58.18
C GLY A 563 -23.92 5.50 -57.33
N THR A 564 -25.12 5.84 -56.85
CA THR A 564 -25.36 7.03 -56.03
C THR A 564 -24.52 6.96 -54.76
N VAL A 565 -23.82 8.05 -54.45
CA VAL A 565 -22.98 8.17 -53.25
C VAL A 565 -23.66 9.07 -52.23
N THR A 566 -23.87 8.54 -51.02
CA THR A 566 -24.38 9.28 -49.87
C THR A 566 -23.25 9.52 -48.87
N ASN A 567 -23.10 10.75 -48.39
CA ASN A 567 -22.16 11.05 -47.33
C ASN A 567 -22.76 10.65 -45.97
N LEU A 568 -22.07 9.76 -45.27
CA LEU A 568 -22.28 9.45 -43.87
C LEU A 568 -21.40 10.42 -43.07
N THR A 569 -21.89 11.64 -42.90
CA THR A 569 -21.20 12.68 -42.13
C THR A 569 -20.92 12.15 -40.72
N PRO A 570 -19.69 12.27 -40.18
CA PRO A 570 -19.42 11.86 -38.82
C PRO A 570 -20.28 12.67 -37.85
N GLU A 571 -20.71 12.02 -36.78
CA GLU A 571 -21.34 12.73 -35.67
C GLU A 571 -20.28 13.66 -35.05
N LYS A 572 -20.55 14.98 -35.09
CA LYS A 572 -19.70 15.98 -34.43
C LYS A 572 -20.02 15.90 -32.94
N THR A 573 -19.08 15.33 -32.19
CA THR A 573 -18.92 15.36 -30.73
C THR A 573 -19.81 16.38 -30.01
N ILE A 574 -21.01 15.94 -29.59
CA ILE A 574 -21.70 16.25 -28.32
C ILE A 574 -22.76 15.16 -28.14
N GLY A 575 -22.60 14.29 -27.14
CA GLY A 575 -23.77 13.81 -26.38
C GLY A 575 -24.43 12.47 -26.69
N ASN A 576 -23.98 11.62 -27.63
CA ASN A 576 -24.58 10.29 -27.81
C ASN A 576 -23.61 9.13 -27.53
N GLN A 577 -23.67 8.68 -26.27
CA GLN A 577 -23.60 7.29 -25.82
C GLN A 577 -22.96 6.26 -26.77
N TRP A 578 -21.63 6.31 -26.89
CA TRP A 578 -20.84 5.07 -26.94
C TRP A 578 -20.90 4.42 -25.54
N LEU A 579 -22.08 3.92 -25.15
CA LEU A 579 -22.27 3.12 -23.94
C LEU A 579 -21.68 1.73 -24.17
N THR A 580 -20.36 1.64 -24.10
CA THR A 580 -19.68 0.36 -23.95
C THR A 580 -19.76 -0.03 -22.47
N PRO A 581 -20.25 -1.23 -22.11
CA PRO A 581 -20.00 -1.78 -20.78
C PRO A 581 -18.49 -1.75 -20.49
N PRO A 582 -18.05 -1.38 -19.29
CA PRO A 582 -16.62 -1.23 -18.96
C PRO A 582 -15.81 -2.54 -18.99
N VAL A 583 -16.42 -3.67 -19.37
CA VAL A 583 -15.78 -4.98 -19.48
C VAL A 583 -16.19 -5.63 -20.80
N LYS A 584 -15.21 -6.25 -21.47
CA LYS A 584 -15.41 -7.13 -22.62
C LYS A 584 -16.29 -8.30 -22.16
N LEU A 585 -17.45 -8.52 -22.81
CA LEU A 585 -18.23 -9.75 -22.61
C LEU A 585 -17.46 -10.96 -23.15
#